data_AF-A0A7J6NQ29-F1
#
_entry.id   AF-A0A7J6NQ29-F1
#
_cell.length_a   1.000
_cell.length_b   1.000
_cell.length_c   1.000
_cell.angle_alpha   90.00
_cell.angle_beta   90.00
_cell.angle_gamma   90.00
#
_symmetry.space_group_name_H-M   'P 1'
#
loop_
_entity.id
_entity.type
_entity.pdbx_description
1 polymer ?
#
loop_
_entity_poly.entity_id
_entity_poly.type
_entity_poly.pdbx_seq_one_letter_code
_entity_poly.pdbx_strand_id
1 'polypeptide(L)'
;MANNELRNSSRDISTTLGAVPRTSLLKQLHEIETAIYEKTGASYFRLLSEFSGSVQDILSLSGVFRDDVTAAEDAPALCELWRPSFDWLTDEMIYTYPIGDEITTSWFDPLIDWTIINVAANMDHGRVLVGRKEFKEQLAISVSASRAASRHSSTPSADDIESPTLSAYNSLPSSHGPKASQSGTSSLGSAIPYDELKKKIKCIVGDPPSADHIFTGASSDNYLQWRVTILETLADADEAPNKVLAEAVISCLKGSIKAFIKRQVSRQSMADEGAMAVISVLDKRFRTSLALKALDAKFDGLHQGQGESVLQYSIKFEELLHIKQSTSPDEVLKDSTIIRCFNRGLRDSRAILMSALVDPLKTMDFITYKDSLVSICDDIP
;
A
#
# COMPACT_ATOMS: atom_id res chain seq x y z
N MET A 1 -16.81 -16.29 37.72
CA MET A 1 -16.32 -17.16 36.63
C MET A 1 -17.46 -17.61 35.72
N ALA A 2 -18.57 -18.16 36.22
CA ALA A 2 -19.73 -18.57 35.40
C ALA A 2 -20.37 -17.45 34.52
N ASN A 3 -20.37 -16.19 34.96
CA ASN A 3 -20.93 -15.07 34.15
C ASN A 3 -20.06 -14.68 32.94
N ASN A 4 -18.75 -14.94 32.98
CA ASN A 4 -17.86 -14.64 31.82
C ASN A 4 -17.99 -15.72 30.74
N GLU A 5 -18.16 -16.99 31.12
CA GLU A 5 -18.37 -18.08 30.15
C GLU A 5 -19.71 -17.93 29.43
N LEU A 6 -20.78 -17.56 30.14
CA LEU A 6 -22.08 -17.26 29.53
C LEU A 6 -22.03 -16.06 28.58
N ARG A 7 -21.30 -14.98 28.95
CA ARG A 7 -21.11 -13.82 28.06
C ARG A 7 -20.26 -14.16 26.85
N ASN A 8 -19.22 -14.98 26.98
CA ASN A 8 -18.42 -15.42 25.84
C ASN A 8 -19.24 -16.29 24.88
N SER A 9 -20.07 -17.20 25.38
CA SER A 9 -21.01 -17.97 24.52
C SER A 9 -22.07 -17.12 23.82
N SER A 10 -22.33 -15.91 24.32
CA SER A 10 -23.27 -14.95 23.69
C SER A 10 -22.61 -14.05 22.63
N ARG A 11 -21.28 -14.09 22.53
CA ARG A 11 -20.49 -13.44 21.47
C ARG A 11 -20.18 -14.39 20.32
N ASP A 12 -20.45 -15.68 20.48
CA ASP A 12 -20.45 -16.61 19.37
C ASP A 12 -21.42 -16.12 18.30
N ILE A 13 -20.86 -15.86 17.12
CA ILE A 13 -21.61 -15.51 15.92
C ILE A 13 -22.36 -16.78 15.49
N SER A 14 -23.48 -17.05 16.17
CA SER A 14 -24.38 -18.19 15.93
C SER A 14 -25.16 -17.95 14.65
N THR A 15 -24.46 -18.14 13.57
CA THR A 15 -25.02 -17.94 12.27
C THR A 15 -25.75 -19.20 11.82
N THR A 16 -27.05 -19.07 11.56
CA THR A 16 -27.82 -19.98 10.68
C THR A 16 -27.33 -19.89 9.23
N LEU A 17 -26.01 -19.79 9.00
CA LEU A 17 -25.33 -19.52 7.72
C LEU A 17 -25.21 -20.76 6.81
N GLY A 18 -26.03 -21.79 7.01
CA GLY A 18 -26.15 -22.92 6.09
C GLY A 18 -26.86 -22.60 4.77
N ALA A 19 -27.42 -21.39 4.61
CA ALA A 19 -28.29 -21.02 3.49
C ALA A 19 -27.80 -19.84 2.63
N VAL A 20 -26.51 -19.44 2.74
CA VAL A 20 -25.81 -18.36 1.98
C VAL A 20 -26.02 -16.94 2.55
N PRO A 21 -24.98 -16.06 2.55
CA PRO A 21 -23.69 -16.20 1.86
C PRO A 21 -22.46 -16.21 2.78
N ARG A 22 -22.09 -17.38 3.33
CA ARG A 22 -20.68 -17.67 3.67
C ARG A 22 -19.76 -17.42 2.46
N THR A 23 -20.30 -17.67 1.27
CA THR A 23 -19.64 -17.41 -0.01
C THR A 23 -19.31 -15.94 -0.26
N SER A 24 -20.08 -14.97 0.23
CA SER A 24 -19.77 -13.54 0.01
C SER A 24 -18.60 -13.11 0.90
N LEU A 25 -18.65 -13.48 2.18
CA LEU A 25 -17.58 -13.17 3.13
C LEU A 25 -16.25 -13.81 2.72
N LEU A 26 -16.28 -15.12 2.42
CA LEU A 26 -15.09 -15.85 1.96
C LEU A 26 -14.59 -15.32 0.61
N LYS A 27 -15.49 -14.95 -0.31
CA LYS A 27 -15.10 -14.33 -1.59
C LYS A 27 -14.40 -13.00 -1.39
N GLN A 28 -14.95 -12.10 -0.58
CA GLN A 28 -14.35 -10.79 -0.30
C GLN A 28 -13.01 -10.93 0.42
N LEU A 29 -12.92 -11.88 1.34
CA LEU A 29 -11.69 -12.19 2.05
C LEU A 29 -10.62 -12.76 1.10
N HIS A 30 -11.00 -13.63 0.17
CA HIS A 30 -10.09 -14.12 -0.88
C HIS A 30 -9.70 -13.01 -1.88
N GLU A 31 -10.59 -12.05 -2.15
CA GLU A 31 -10.27 -10.87 -2.96
C GLU A 31 -9.28 -9.93 -2.22
N ILE A 32 -9.42 -9.78 -0.90
CA ILE A 32 -8.45 -9.08 -0.04
C ILE A 32 -7.10 -9.78 -0.07
N GLU A 33 -7.09 -11.09 0.14
CA GLU A 33 -5.90 -11.93 0.07
C GLU A 33 -5.21 -11.83 -1.31
N THR A 34 -5.98 -11.93 -2.39
CA THR A 34 -5.49 -11.72 -3.76
C THR A 34 -4.91 -10.31 -3.91
N ALA A 35 -5.56 -9.29 -3.36
CA ALA A 35 -5.03 -7.93 -3.37
C ALA A 35 -3.77 -7.76 -2.51
N ILE A 36 -3.63 -8.56 -1.45
CA ILE A 36 -2.44 -8.59 -0.61
C ILE A 36 -1.29 -9.26 -1.36
N TYR A 37 -1.48 -10.43 -1.96
CA TYR A 37 -0.36 -11.17 -2.56
C TYR A 37 -0.08 -10.86 -4.03
N GLU A 38 -1.10 -10.54 -4.82
CA GLU A 38 -0.96 -10.38 -6.27
C GLU A 38 -0.97 -8.93 -6.76
N LYS A 39 -1.58 -8.01 -6.00
CA LYS A 39 -1.70 -6.59 -6.39
C LYS A 39 -0.68 -5.73 -5.64
N THR A 40 -0.18 -4.70 -6.31
CA THR A 40 0.75 -3.73 -5.73
C THR A 40 0.02 -2.69 -4.87
N GLY A 41 0.76 -2.08 -3.94
CA GLY A 41 0.28 -0.99 -3.09
C GLY A 41 -0.82 -1.36 -2.09
N ALA A 42 -1.60 -0.34 -1.72
CA ALA A 42 -2.65 -0.36 -0.70
C ALA A 42 -4.03 -0.78 -1.26
N SER A 43 -4.07 -1.50 -2.38
CA SER A 43 -5.31 -1.84 -3.09
C SER A 43 -6.32 -2.65 -2.25
N TYR A 44 -5.83 -3.46 -1.30
CA TYR A 44 -6.67 -4.17 -0.33
C TYR A 44 -7.49 -3.24 0.56
N PHE A 45 -7.06 -1.98 0.79
CA PHE A 45 -7.82 -1.02 1.61
C PHE A 45 -9.22 -0.74 1.05
N ARG A 46 -9.38 -0.76 -0.28
CA ARG A 46 -10.70 -0.53 -0.92
C ARG A 46 -11.67 -1.67 -0.62
N LEU A 47 -11.16 -2.87 -0.41
CA LEU A 47 -11.94 -4.08 -0.16
C LEU A 47 -12.33 -4.24 1.32
N LEU A 48 -11.67 -3.51 2.23
CA LEU A 48 -11.98 -3.56 3.67
C LEU A 48 -13.40 -3.09 3.99
N SER A 49 -13.90 -2.10 3.26
CA SER A 49 -15.27 -1.59 3.44
C SER A 49 -16.31 -2.63 3.02
N GLU A 50 -16.08 -3.31 1.90
CA GLU A 50 -16.95 -4.37 1.40
C GLU A 50 -16.96 -5.58 2.34
N PHE A 51 -15.78 -5.99 2.81
CA PHE A 51 -15.63 -7.06 3.81
C PHE A 51 -16.32 -6.70 5.13
N SER A 52 -16.13 -5.48 5.62
CA SER A 52 -16.82 -5.03 6.83
C SER A 52 -18.35 -4.98 6.65
N GLY A 53 -18.82 -4.59 5.47
CA GLY A 53 -20.25 -4.57 5.14
C GLY A 53 -20.89 -5.96 5.21
N SER A 54 -20.16 -7.02 4.79
CA SER A 54 -20.65 -8.40 4.88
C SER A 54 -20.82 -8.91 6.32
N VAL A 55 -20.14 -8.31 7.29
CA VAL A 55 -20.30 -8.64 8.72
C VAL A 55 -21.13 -7.62 9.48
N GLN A 56 -21.39 -6.45 8.88
CA GLN A 56 -22.11 -5.35 9.53
C GLN A 56 -23.50 -5.79 9.98
N ASP A 57 -24.26 -6.47 9.13
CA ASP A 57 -25.60 -6.94 9.49
C ASP A 57 -25.56 -7.96 10.64
N ILE A 58 -24.54 -8.82 10.67
CA ILE A 58 -24.37 -9.86 11.70
C ILE A 58 -24.09 -9.23 13.06
N LEU A 59 -23.13 -8.29 13.10
CA LEU A 59 -22.71 -7.64 14.33
C LEU A 59 -23.72 -6.59 14.81
N SER A 60 -24.29 -5.79 13.90
CA SER A 60 -25.23 -4.71 14.26
C SER A 60 -26.57 -5.24 14.80
N LEU A 61 -27.01 -6.42 14.35
CA LEU A 61 -28.21 -7.08 14.88
C LEU A 61 -27.96 -7.70 16.27
N SER A 62 -26.70 -7.96 16.65
CA SER A 62 -26.36 -8.45 17.98
C SER A 62 -26.61 -7.40 19.06
N GLY A 63 -27.50 -7.72 20.00
CA GLY A 63 -27.71 -6.89 21.20
C GLY A 63 -26.46 -6.82 22.07
N VAL A 64 -25.69 -7.92 22.15
CA VAL A 64 -24.45 -8.00 22.93
C VAL A 64 -23.37 -7.12 22.33
N PHE A 65 -23.24 -7.09 21.00
CA PHE A 65 -22.27 -6.22 20.32
C PHE A 65 -22.59 -4.75 20.57
N ARG A 66 -23.88 -4.36 20.46
CA ARG A 66 -24.33 -3.00 20.79
C ARG A 66 -23.96 -2.59 22.20
N ASP A 67 -24.26 -3.44 23.18
CA ASP A 67 -23.92 -3.18 24.58
C ASP A 67 -22.40 -3.04 24.78
N ASP A 68 -21.62 -3.95 24.19
CA ASP A 68 -20.15 -3.93 24.29
C ASP A 68 -19.53 -2.70 23.60
N VAL A 69 -20.05 -2.24 22.45
CA VAL A 69 -19.62 -1.00 21.78
C VAL A 69 -19.85 0.22 22.67
N THR A 70 -20.97 0.26 23.39
CA THR A 70 -21.26 1.37 24.32
C THR A 70 -20.44 1.30 25.61
N ALA A 71 -20.06 0.10 26.04
CA ALA A 71 -19.33 -0.14 27.28
C ALA A 71 -17.80 -0.11 27.13
N ALA A 72 -17.28 -0.31 25.91
CA ALA A 72 -15.84 -0.33 25.66
C ALA A 72 -15.18 1.02 25.94
N GLU A 73 -14.01 0.97 26.59
CA GLU A 73 -13.20 2.16 26.89
C GLU A 73 -12.52 2.69 25.64
N ASP A 74 -11.97 1.80 24.81
CA ASP A 74 -11.26 2.10 23.57
C ASP A 74 -11.43 1.00 22.51
N ALA A 75 -10.83 1.21 21.32
CA ALA A 75 -10.89 0.26 20.22
C ALA A 75 -10.20 -1.09 20.52
N PRO A 76 -9.00 -1.13 21.11
CA PRO A 76 -8.36 -2.39 21.52
C PRO A 76 -9.22 -3.25 22.46
N ALA A 77 -9.83 -2.65 23.48
CA ALA A 77 -10.70 -3.37 24.41
C ALA A 77 -11.91 -4.00 23.71
N LEU A 78 -12.49 -3.31 22.72
CA LEU A 78 -13.58 -3.87 21.92
C LEU A 78 -13.10 -5.04 21.04
N CYS A 79 -11.94 -4.90 20.40
CA CYS A 79 -11.35 -5.95 19.56
C CYS A 79 -11.03 -7.20 20.37
N GLU A 80 -10.43 -7.08 21.57
CA GLU A 80 -10.15 -8.23 22.44
C GLU A 80 -11.43 -9.02 22.81
N LEU A 81 -12.55 -8.32 22.98
CA LEU A 81 -13.83 -8.96 23.31
C LEU A 81 -14.43 -9.75 22.13
N TRP A 82 -14.22 -9.28 20.90
CA TRP A 82 -14.94 -9.77 19.73
C TRP A 82 -14.10 -10.58 18.75
N ARG A 83 -12.77 -10.46 18.76
CA ARG A 83 -11.87 -11.23 17.89
C ARG A 83 -12.10 -12.74 17.96
N PRO A 84 -12.29 -13.38 19.14
CA PRO A 84 -12.54 -14.82 19.21
C PRO A 84 -13.79 -15.29 18.44
N SER A 85 -14.76 -14.39 18.23
CA SER A 85 -15.98 -14.68 17.47
C SER A 85 -15.73 -14.93 15.98
N PHE A 86 -14.52 -14.63 15.50
CA PHE A 86 -14.06 -14.81 14.12
C PHE A 86 -13.08 -15.98 13.96
N ASP A 87 -12.77 -16.74 15.01
CA ASP A 87 -11.81 -17.87 14.94
C ASP A 87 -12.21 -18.90 13.87
N TRP A 88 -13.52 -19.10 13.65
CA TRP A 88 -14.03 -19.97 12.59
C TRP A 88 -13.63 -19.53 11.18
N LEU A 89 -13.44 -18.23 10.95
CA LEU A 89 -13.02 -17.68 9.66
C LEU A 89 -11.54 -17.97 9.40
N THR A 90 -10.74 -17.91 10.47
CA THR A 90 -9.36 -18.39 10.48
C THR A 90 -9.31 -19.88 10.13
N ASP A 91 -10.13 -20.70 10.79
CA ASP A 91 -10.19 -22.14 10.54
C ASP A 91 -10.63 -22.48 9.11
N GLU A 92 -11.62 -21.77 8.55
CA GLU A 92 -12.09 -21.99 7.17
C GLU A 92 -11.08 -21.52 6.10
N MET A 93 -10.20 -20.55 6.42
CA MET A 93 -9.15 -20.07 5.51
C MET A 93 -7.86 -20.89 5.55
N ILE A 94 -7.43 -21.28 6.75
CA ILE A 94 -6.10 -21.88 6.97
C ILE A 94 -6.02 -23.33 6.47
N TYR A 95 -7.15 -24.04 6.32
CA TYR A 95 -7.15 -25.39 5.75
C TYR A 95 -6.80 -25.48 4.26
N THR A 96 -6.76 -24.35 3.54
CA THR A 96 -6.37 -24.29 2.12
C THR A 96 -4.91 -23.93 1.87
N TYR A 97 -4.14 -23.57 2.90
CA TYR A 97 -2.73 -23.21 2.77
C TYR A 97 -1.83 -24.43 3.02
N PRO A 98 -1.04 -24.90 2.02
CA PRO A 98 0.01 -25.86 2.31
C PRO A 98 1.10 -25.09 3.05
N ILE A 99 1.22 -25.32 4.37
CA ILE A 99 2.31 -24.79 5.20
C ILE A 99 2.19 -23.25 5.39
N GLY A 100 1.18 -22.81 6.15
CA GLY A 100 1.08 -21.43 6.60
C GLY A 100 2.00 -21.18 7.78
N ASP A 101 3.18 -20.63 7.53
CA ASP A 101 4.03 -20.02 8.55
C ASP A 101 3.25 -18.84 9.17
N GLU A 102 3.19 -18.70 10.50
CA GLU A 102 2.41 -17.66 11.24
C GLU A 102 2.61 -16.25 10.67
N ILE A 103 3.75 -16.03 10.02
CA ILE A 103 4.16 -14.77 9.41
C ILE A 103 3.35 -14.45 8.14
N THR A 104 2.97 -15.45 7.35
CA THR A 104 2.27 -15.25 6.08
C THR A 104 0.84 -14.79 6.24
N THR A 105 0.15 -15.20 7.32
CA THR A 105 -1.24 -14.82 7.63
C THR A 105 -1.33 -13.73 8.69
N SER A 106 -0.22 -13.10 9.07
CA SER A 106 -0.15 -12.08 10.13
C SER A 106 -1.02 -10.84 9.86
N TRP A 107 -1.47 -10.64 8.62
CA TRP A 107 -2.42 -9.59 8.23
C TRP A 107 -3.88 -9.85 8.66
N PHE A 108 -4.21 -11.09 9.05
CA PHE A 108 -5.58 -11.50 9.32
C PHE A 108 -6.15 -10.87 10.60
N ASP A 109 -5.43 -10.96 11.72
CA ASP A 109 -5.91 -10.39 12.99
C ASP A 109 -6.13 -8.86 12.90
N PRO A 110 -5.20 -8.07 12.33
CA PRO A 110 -5.43 -6.64 12.12
C PRO A 110 -6.60 -6.33 11.16
N LEU A 111 -6.89 -7.23 10.21
CA LEU A 111 -8.06 -7.11 9.34
C LEU A 111 -9.35 -7.26 10.15
N ILE A 112 -9.44 -8.29 10.99
CA ILE A 112 -10.60 -8.52 11.85
C ILE A 112 -10.81 -7.36 12.82
N ASP A 113 -9.74 -6.87 13.45
CA ASP A 113 -9.79 -5.71 14.33
C ASP A 113 -10.31 -4.47 13.59
N TRP A 114 -9.80 -4.21 12.39
CA TRP A 114 -10.28 -3.12 11.56
C TRP A 114 -11.78 -3.26 11.25
N THR A 115 -12.25 -4.46 10.93
CA THR A 115 -13.67 -4.73 10.66
C THR A 115 -14.54 -4.48 11.88
N ILE A 116 -14.15 -4.97 13.06
CA ILE A 116 -14.90 -4.75 14.31
C ILE A 116 -15.06 -3.24 14.58
N ILE A 117 -13.99 -2.48 14.45
CA ILE A 117 -14.00 -1.02 14.68
C ILE A 117 -14.81 -0.30 13.61
N ASN A 118 -14.66 -0.71 12.35
CA ASN A 118 -15.38 -0.09 11.24
C ASN A 118 -16.89 -0.31 11.36
N VAL A 119 -17.32 -1.49 11.78
CA VAL A 119 -18.73 -1.76 12.05
C VAL A 119 -19.21 -0.95 13.26
N ALA A 120 -18.46 -0.94 14.37
CA ALA A 120 -18.81 -0.14 15.56
C ALA A 120 -18.98 1.35 15.26
N ALA A 121 -18.14 1.90 14.37
CA ALA A 121 -18.20 3.30 13.94
C ALA A 121 -19.41 3.63 13.04
N ASN A 122 -19.94 2.62 12.32
CA ASN A 122 -21.03 2.79 11.35
C ASN A 122 -22.41 2.37 11.89
N MET A 123 -22.52 2.02 13.17
CA MET A 123 -23.79 1.66 13.79
C MET A 123 -24.61 2.89 14.21
N ASP A 124 -25.93 2.75 14.18
CA ASP A 124 -26.82 3.71 14.82
C ASP A 124 -26.54 3.74 16.32
N HIS A 125 -26.05 4.89 16.82
CA HIS A 125 -25.49 5.11 18.17
C HIS A 125 -24.06 4.59 18.41
N GLY A 126 -23.32 4.27 17.35
CA GLY A 126 -21.90 3.94 17.41
C GLY A 126 -21.05 5.07 18.01
N ARG A 127 -20.07 4.71 18.83
CA ARG A 127 -19.09 5.65 19.39
C ARG A 127 -17.85 5.64 18.49
N VAL A 128 -17.31 6.81 18.17
CA VAL A 128 -15.99 6.90 17.54
C VAL A 128 -14.94 6.48 18.57
N LEU A 129 -14.45 5.25 18.46
CA LEU A 129 -13.39 4.73 19.32
C LEU A 129 -12.04 5.23 18.81
N VAL A 130 -11.22 5.71 19.76
CA VAL A 130 -9.84 6.15 19.48
C VAL A 130 -9.01 4.91 19.15
N GLY A 131 -8.15 4.98 18.13
CA GLY A 131 -7.29 3.87 17.69
C GLY A 131 -7.43 3.48 16.22
N ARG A 132 -8.43 3.99 15.49
CA ARG A 132 -8.69 3.59 14.10
C ARG A 132 -7.44 3.79 13.22
N LYS A 133 -6.76 4.93 13.32
CA LYS A 133 -5.55 5.19 12.51
C LYS A 133 -4.45 4.16 12.81
N GLU A 134 -4.27 3.83 14.09
CA GLU A 134 -3.29 2.87 14.57
C GLU A 134 -3.56 1.46 14.04
N PHE A 135 -4.82 1.00 14.02
CA PHE A 135 -5.19 -0.30 13.42
C PHE A 135 -4.98 -0.34 11.91
N LYS A 136 -5.21 0.80 11.22
CA LYS A 136 -4.92 0.92 9.79
C LYS A 136 -3.42 0.78 9.51
N GLU A 137 -2.59 1.39 10.35
CA GLU A 137 -1.12 1.29 10.28
C GLU A 137 -0.65 -0.13 10.63
N GLN A 138 -1.23 -0.77 11.65
CA GLN A 138 -0.92 -2.16 12.01
C GLN A 138 -1.25 -3.15 10.89
N LEU A 139 -2.39 -2.98 10.22
CA LEU A 139 -2.74 -3.77 9.04
C LEU A 139 -1.73 -3.55 7.91
N ALA A 140 -1.33 -2.30 7.64
CA ALA A 140 -0.33 -2.01 6.61
C ALA A 140 1.04 -2.63 6.91
N ILE A 141 1.48 -2.58 8.17
CA ILE A 141 2.72 -3.23 8.64
C ILE A 141 2.64 -4.74 8.46
N SER A 142 1.53 -5.36 8.87
CA SER A 142 1.36 -6.82 8.84
C SER A 142 1.22 -7.37 7.43
N VAL A 143 0.53 -6.65 6.53
CA VAL A 143 0.49 -6.96 5.10
C VAL A 143 1.89 -6.86 4.48
N SER A 144 2.68 -5.86 4.87
CA SER A 144 4.05 -5.70 4.36
C SER A 144 4.96 -6.85 4.82
N ALA A 145 4.86 -7.25 6.08
CA ALA A 145 5.57 -8.40 6.63
C ALA A 145 5.16 -9.72 5.96
N SER A 146 3.86 -9.91 5.73
CA SER A 146 3.30 -11.10 5.07
C SER A 146 3.74 -11.21 3.60
N ARG A 147 3.79 -10.08 2.89
CA ARG A 147 4.34 -10.00 1.52
C ARG A 147 5.82 -10.36 1.48
N ALA A 148 6.61 -9.91 2.46
CA ALA A 148 8.02 -10.26 2.55
C ALA A 148 8.21 -11.77 2.80
N ALA A 149 7.47 -12.35 3.74
CA ALA A 149 7.55 -13.77 4.07
C ALA A 149 7.14 -14.69 2.92
N SER A 150 6.05 -14.37 2.21
CA SER A 150 5.59 -15.14 1.04
C SER A 150 6.61 -15.18 -0.10
N ARG A 151 7.45 -14.15 -0.23
CA ARG A 151 8.51 -14.09 -1.26
C ARG A 151 9.72 -14.94 -0.88
N HIS A 152 9.99 -15.15 0.40
CA HIS A 152 11.09 -15.98 0.89
C HIS A 152 10.82 -17.48 0.78
N SER A 153 9.56 -17.91 0.94
CA SER A 153 9.16 -19.33 0.81
C SER A 153 9.20 -19.86 -0.63
N SER A 154 9.33 -18.97 -1.63
CA SER A 154 9.41 -19.32 -3.05
C SER A 154 10.81 -19.75 -3.53
N THR A 155 11.78 -19.85 -2.62
CA THR A 155 13.13 -20.37 -2.94
C THR A 155 13.14 -21.88 -2.70
N PRO A 156 13.38 -22.74 -3.71
CA PRO A 156 13.48 -24.18 -3.46
C PRO A 156 14.72 -24.43 -2.60
N SER A 157 14.50 -24.79 -1.34
CA SER A 157 15.55 -25.31 -0.48
C SER A 157 15.94 -26.68 -1.00
N ALA A 158 17.03 -26.72 -1.77
CA ALA A 158 17.76 -27.94 -2.03
C ALA A 158 18.58 -28.26 -0.78
N ASP A 159 17.98 -28.95 0.18
CA ASP A 159 18.71 -29.69 1.21
C ASP A 159 17.77 -30.70 1.86
N ASP A 160 17.66 -31.86 1.22
CA ASP A 160 17.40 -33.13 1.90
C ASP A 160 17.91 -34.25 0.98
N ILE A 161 19.08 -34.81 1.32
CA ILE A 161 19.46 -36.23 1.26
C ILE A 161 20.80 -36.38 2.01
N GLU A 162 20.68 -36.93 3.22
CA GLU A 162 21.54 -37.95 3.86
C GLU A 162 23.09 -37.82 3.82
N SER A 163 23.67 -37.61 5.00
CA SER A 163 24.99 -38.17 5.39
C SER A 163 24.86 -39.70 5.64
N PRO A 164 25.92 -40.55 5.83
CA PRO A 164 27.35 -40.27 6.12
C PRO A 164 28.40 -41.23 5.48
N THR A 165 29.71 -40.88 5.46
CA THR A 165 30.88 -41.68 5.99
C THR A 165 32.28 -41.29 5.45
N LEU A 166 33.15 -40.93 6.41
CA LEU A 166 34.57 -41.33 6.66
C LEU A 166 35.65 -41.44 5.53
N SER A 167 36.66 -40.58 5.69
CA SER A 167 38.13 -40.84 5.78
C SER A 167 38.97 -41.35 4.58
N ALA A 168 39.88 -40.45 4.20
CA ALA A 168 41.35 -40.59 4.26
C ALA A 168 42.20 -40.89 2.99
N TYR A 169 43.25 -40.06 2.88
CA TYR A 169 44.60 -40.25 2.30
C TYR A 169 44.92 -39.98 0.81
N ASN A 170 45.90 -39.05 0.65
CA ASN A 170 47.08 -39.08 -0.24
C ASN A 170 46.85 -38.91 -1.77
N SER A 171 47.57 -38.09 -2.57
CA SER A 171 48.91 -37.48 -2.48
C SER A 171 49.05 -36.31 -3.49
N LEU A 172 49.95 -35.36 -3.19
CA LEU A 172 50.61 -34.40 -4.10
C LEU A 172 51.61 -35.15 -5.05
N PRO A 173 52.24 -34.54 -6.12
CA PRO A 173 52.86 -33.21 -6.07
C PRO A 173 53.02 -32.32 -7.35
N SER A 174 53.40 -31.06 -7.08
CA SER A 174 54.24 -30.12 -7.86
C SER A 174 53.64 -29.52 -9.15
N SER A 175 53.82 -28.25 -9.56
CA SER A 175 54.73 -27.13 -9.25
C SER A 175 54.08 -25.87 -9.91
N HIS A 176 54.03 -24.65 -9.38
CA HIS A 176 55.08 -23.66 -9.10
C HIS A 176 54.41 -22.44 -8.42
N GLY A 177 55.12 -21.75 -7.52
CA GLY A 177 54.60 -20.66 -6.66
C GLY A 177 54.20 -19.35 -7.36
N PRO A 178 53.76 -18.30 -6.62
CA PRO A 178 54.65 -17.62 -5.67
C PRO A 178 54.03 -17.10 -4.34
N LYS A 179 54.94 -16.94 -3.37
CA LYS A 179 55.02 -15.96 -2.26
C LYS A 179 53.74 -15.43 -1.58
N ALA A 180 53.56 -15.89 -0.33
CA ALA A 180 53.04 -15.15 0.83
C ALA A 180 53.66 -13.75 0.97
N SER A 181 53.08 -12.71 1.60
CA SER A 181 51.80 -12.41 2.24
C SER A 181 51.83 -10.90 2.50
N GLN A 182 50.69 -10.19 2.44
CA GLN A 182 50.24 -9.25 3.48
C GLN A 182 48.98 -8.48 3.05
N SER A 183 47.93 -8.69 3.85
CA SER A 183 46.87 -7.76 4.28
C SER A 183 46.33 -6.71 3.30
N GLY A 184 45.05 -6.89 2.96
CA GLY A 184 44.23 -5.87 2.29
C GLY A 184 42.79 -6.35 2.17
N THR A 185 42.02 -6.20 3.24
CA THR A 185 40.56 -6.23 3.22
C THR A 185 40.02 -5.28 2.15
N SER A 186 39.52 -5.84 1.04
CA SER A 186 38.51 -5.22 0.18
C SER A 186 37.98 -6.30 -0.78
N SER A 187 36.92 -7.01 -0.36
CA SER A 187 36.23 -7.92 -1.27
C SER A 187 35.50 -7.09 -2.34
N LEU A 188 35.95 -7.26 -3.58
CA LEU A 188 35.34 -6.84 -4.83
C LEU A 188 33.80 -6.89 -4.77
N GLY A 189 33.17 -5.77 -5.14
CA GLY A 189 31.75 -5.75 -5.49
C GLY A 189 31.47 -6.73 -6.62
N SER A 190 30.59 -7.70 -6.38
CA SER A 190 30.12 -8.60 -7.43
C SER A 190 29.39 -7.78 -8.49
N ALA A 191 29.95 -7.70 -9.70
CA ALA A 191 29.28 -7.11 -10.83
C ALA A 191 28.02 -7.93 -11.13
N ILE A 192 26.83 -7.37 -10.89
CA ILE A 192 25.56 -8.00 -11.26
C ILE A 192 25.62 -8.35 -12.76
N PRO A 193 25.45 -9.63 -13.14
CA PRO A 193 25.41 -10.03 -14.54
C PRO A 193 24.36 -9.21 -15.32
N TYR A 194 24.69 -8.83 -16.56
CA TYR A 194 23.86 -7.92 -17.36
C TYR A 194 22.44 -8.45 -17.58
N ASP A 195 22.29 -9.77 -17.76
CA ASP A 195 20.98 -10.40 -17.98
C ASP A 195 20.12 -10.39 -16.71
N GLU A 196 20.73 -10.53 -15.54
CA GLU A 196 20.05 -10.45 -14.25
C GLU A 196 19.62 -9.01 -13.94
N LEU A 197 20.49 -8.04 -14.21
CA LEU A 197 20.18 -6.61 -14.15
C LEU A 197 18.99 -6.28 -15.05
N LYS A 198 19.00 -6.76 -16.30
CA LYS A 198 17.91 -6.54 -17.25
C LYS A 198 16.62 -7.14 -16.71
N LYS A 199 16.63 -8.39 -16.23
CA LYS A 199 15.45 -9.05 -15.63
C LYS A 199 14.86 -8.22 -14.47
N LYS A 200 15.71 -7.74 -13.56
CA LYS A 200 15.27 -6.92 -12.42
C LYS A 200 14.69 -5.59 -12.86
N ILE A 201 15.28 -4.90 -13.85
CA ILE A 201 14.72 -3.67 -14.42
C ILE A 201 13.34 -3.93 -15.03
N LYS A 202 13.19 -5.01 -15.80
CA LYS A 202 11.89 -5.37 -16.41
C LYS A 202 10.81 -5.61 -15.36
N CYS A 203 11.16 -6.25 -14.24
CA CYS A 203 10.22 -6.46 -13.13
C CYS A 203 9.73 -5.15 -12.52
N ILE A 204 10.57 -4.11 -12.48
CA ILE A 204 10.22 -2.82 -11.86
C ILE A 204 9.41 -1.95 -12.81
N VAL A 205 9.87 -1.77 -14.06
CA VAL A 205 9.27 -0.76 -14.96
C VAL A 205 8.54 -1.33 -16.17
N GLY A 206 8.68 -2.63 -16.46
CA GLY A 206 8.16 -3.30 -17.67
C GLY A 206 9.16 -3.39 -18.83
N ASP A 207 8.84 -4.17 -19.87
CA ASP A 207 9.56 -4.19 -21.16
C ASP A 207 8.60 -4.29 -22.37
N PRO A 208 8.35 -3.19 -23.10
CA PRO A 208 8.84 -1.84 -22.82
C PRO A 208 8.24 -1.27 -21.52
N PRO A 209 8.84 -0.19 -20.96
CA PRO A 209 8.27 0.46 -19.78
C PRO A 209 6.82 0.89 -20.00
N SER A 210 5.99 0.80 -18.95
CA SER A 210 4.60 1.26 -18.99
C SER A 210 4.51 2.72 -19.47
N ALA A 211 3.44 3.05 -20.21
CA ALA A 211 3.29 4.38 -20.82
C ALA A 211 3.41 5.53 -19.80
N ASP A 212 2.85 5.33 -18.60
CA ASP A 212 2.86 6.30 -17.50
C ASP A 212 4.24 6.48 -16.88
N HIS A 213 5.13 5.50 -17.05
CA HIS A 213 6.52 5.57 -16.60
C HIS A 213 7.43 6.27 -17.61
N ILE A 214 6.97 6.60 -18.82
CA ILE A 214 7.84 7.16 -19.85
C ILE A 214 7.92 8.68 -19.74
N PHE A 215 9.13 9.22 -19.59
CA PHE A 215 9.39 10.65 -19.68
C PHE A 215 10.14 11.01 -20.95
N THR A 216 9.49 11.83 -21.78
CA THR A 216 10.06 12.39 -23.03
C THR A 216 10.73 13.74 -22.81
N GLY A 217 10.44 14.39 -21.67
CA GLY A 217 10.73 15.77 -21.31
C GLY A 217 10.48 16.80 -22.40
N ALA A 218 9.35 16.64 -23.07
CA ALA A 218 8.74 17.67 -23.89
C ALA A 218 8.26 18.89 -23.08
N SER A 219 7.90 18.71 -21.80
CA SER A 219 7.52 19.81 -20.90
C SER A 219 7.96 19.57 -19.47
N SER A 220 8.27 20.65 -18.75
CA SER A 220 8.51 20.63 -17.30
C SER A 220 7.21 20.39 -16.51
N ASP A 221 6.06 20.67 -17.11
CA ASP A 221 4.75 20.55 -16.46
C ASP A 221 4.39 19.09 -16.17
N ASN A 222 4.78 18.17 -17.05
CA ASN A 222 4.54 16.74 -16.87
C ASN A 222 5.63 16.05 -16.04
N TYR A 223 6.72 16.76 -15.75
CA TYR A 223 7.85 16.19 -14.99
C TYR A 223 7.47 15.88 -13.55
N LEU A 224 6.74 16.77 -12.87
CA LEU A 224 6.38 16.57 -11.46
C LEU A 224 5.47 15.36 -11.27
N GLN A 225 4.48 15.20 -12.16
CA GLN A 225 3.62 14.02 -12.18
C GLN A 225 4.44 12.75 -12.43
N TRP A 226 5.25 12.72 -13.49
CA TRP A 226 6.11 11.58 -13.79
C TRP A 226 7.07 11.23 -12.64
N ARG A 227 7.65 12.25 -12.00
CA ARG A 227 8.58 12.10 -10.87
C ARG A 227 7.92 11.41 -9.70
N VAL A 228 6.69 11.79 -9.35
CA VAL A 228 5.94 11.15 -8.26
C VAL A 228 5.67 9.70 -8.63
N THR A 229 5.11 9.45 -9.82
CA THR A 229 4.81 8.09 -10.29
C THR A 229 6.04 7.18 -10.28
N ILE A 230 7.19 7.64 -10.79
CA ILE A 230 8.38 6.79 -10.83
C ILE A 230 8.97 6.55 -9.43
N LEU A 231 8.92 7.53 -8.53
CA LEU A 231 9.42 7.36 -7.17
C LEU A 231 8.56 6.37 -6.37
N GLU A 232 7.24 6.37 -6.57
CA GLU A 232 6.34 5.37 -5.98
C GLU A 232 6.63 3.98 -6.51
N THR A 233 6.79 3.83 -7.82
CA THR A 233 7.17 2.54 -8.44
C THR A 233 8.52 2.01 -7.93
N LEU A 234 9.44 2.91 -7.57
CA LEU A 234 10.75 2.52 -7.01
C LEU A 234 10.68 2.23 -5.52
N ALA A 235 9.79 2.88 -4.76
CA ALA A 235 9.55 2.59 -3.35
C ALA A 235 9.03 1.14 -3.16
N ASP A 236 8.25 0.63 -4.11
CA ASP A 236 7.84 -0.77 -4.15
C ASP A 236 9.00 -1.76 -4.42
N ALA A 237 10.18 -1.25 -4.80
CA ALA A 237 11.38 -1.99 -5.14
C ALA A 237 12.59 -1.64 -4.26
N ASP A 238 12.38 -1.15 -3.03
CA ASP A 238 13.41 -0.61 -2.12
C ASP A 238 14.57 -1.60 -1.82
N GLU A 239 14.32 -2.91 -1.92
CA GLU A 239 15.35 -3.95 -1.76
C GLU A 239 16.25 -4.14 -3.00
N ALA A 240 15.90 -3.51 -4.13
CA ALA A 240 16.69 -3.61 -5.34
C ALA A 240 18.01 -2.83 -5.18
N PRO A 241 19.15 -3.36 -5.63
CA PRO A 241 20.41 -2.64 -5.57
C PRO A 241 20.30 -1.26 -6.23
N ASN A 242 20.89 -0.23 -5.63
CA ASN A 242 20.92 1.15 -6.12
C ASN A 242 21.15 1.25 -7.64
N LYS A 243 22.10 0.48 -8.17
CA LYS A 243 22.40 0.43 -9.60
C LYS A 243 21.22 -0.03 -10.46
N VAL A 244 20.41 -0.98 -9.97
CA VAL A 244 19.17 -1.44 -10.63
C VAL A 244 18.14 -0.32 -10.63
N LEU A 245 17.93 0.36 -9.49
CA LEU A 245 16.99 1.48 -9.36
C LEU A 245 17.37 2.65 -10.29
N ALA A 246 18.67 2.98 -10.36
CA ALA A 246 19.18 4.00 -11.27
C ALA A 246 18.91 3.66 -12.75
N GLU A 247 19.22 2.43 -13.16
CA GLU A 247 19.01 1.98 -14.54
C GLU A 247 17.53 1.80 -14.89
N ALA A 248 16.67 1.50 -13.92
CA ALA A 248 15.22 1.51 -14.07
C ALA A 248 14.71 2.92 -14.43
N VAL A 249 15.11 3.94 -13.68
CA VAL A 249 14.79 5.35 -14.02
C VAL A 249 15.33 5.72 -15.40
N ILE A 250 16.57 5.35 -15.74
CA ILE A 250 17.17 5.65 -17.05
C ILE A 250 16.42 4.93 -18.19
N SER A 251 15.85 3.76 -17.92
CA SER A 251 15.05 3.00 -18.90
C SER A 251 13.74 3.70 -19.25
N CYS A 252 13.17 4.41 -18.29
CA CYS A 252 11.97 5.25 -18.42
C CYS A 252 12.20 6.57 -19.20
N LEU A 253 13.45 6.99 -19.38
CA LEU A 253 13.78 8.21 -20.13
C LEU A 253 13.87 7.95 -21.63
N LYS A 254 13.37 8.88 -22.44
CA LYS A 254 13.51 8.86 -23.91
C LYS A 254 14.42 9.97 -24.45
N GLY A 255 14.91 9.72 -25.68
CA GLY A 255 15.56 10.73 -26.52
C GLY A 255 16.79 11.40 -25.90
N SER A 256 16.88 12.71 -26.07
CA SER A 256 18.02 13.54 -25.67
C SER A 256 18.25 13.58 -24.15
N ILE A 257 17.20 13.35 -23.35
CA ILE A 257 17.27 13.38 -21.89
C ILE A 257 17.98 12.14 -21.36
N LYS A 258 17.68 10.96 -21.90
CA LYS A 258 18.41 9.73 -21.57
C LYS A 258 19.90 9.88 -21.87
N ALA A 259 20.24 10.45 -23.03
CA ALA A 259 21.63 10.70 -23.41
C ALA A 259 22.30 11.74 -22.50
N PHE A 260 21.58 12.78 -22.08
CA PHE A 260 22.04 13.78 -21.13
C PHE A 260 22.34 13.17 -19.75
N ILE A 261 21.43 12.38 -19.19
CA ILE A 261 21.62 11.73 -17.90
C ILE A 261 22.82 10.78 -17.90
N LYS A 262 22.98 9.97 -18.96
CA LYS A 262 24.14 9.08 -19.09
C LYS A 262 25.50 9.81 -19.17
N ARG A 263 25.51 11.10 -19.50
CA ARG A 263 26.73 11.94 -19.50
C ARG A 263 26.96 12.64 -18.16
N GLN A 264 25.89 12.94 -17.42
CA GLN A 264 25.94 13.73 -16.20
C GLN A 264 26.07 12.87 -14.94
N VAL A 265 25.46 11.68 -14.93
CA VAL A 265 25.46 10.80 -13.77
C VAL A 265 26.58 9.77 -13.92
N SER A 266 27.53 9.79 -12.99
CA SER A 266 28.64 8.84 -12.99
C SER A 266 28.17 7.43 -12.58
N ARG A 267 28.90 6.38 -13.00
CA ARG A 267 28.62 5.00 -12.57
C ARG A 267 28.73 4.82 -11.06
N GLN A 268 29.62 5.58 -10.43
CA GLN A 268 29.82 5.56 -8.98
C GLN A 268 28.60 6.15 -8.27
N SER A 269 28.12 7.31 -8.72
CA SER A 269 26.89 7.94 -8.18
C SER A 269 25.67 7.03 -8.32
N MET A 270 25.53 6.28 -9.43
CA MET A 270 24.44 5.30 -9.58
C MET A 270 24.56 4.11 -8.62
N ALA A 271 25.76 3.74 -8.20
CA ALA A 271 25.97 2.66 -7.23
C ALA A 271 25.71 3.15 -5.80
N ASP A 272 26.11 4.39 -5.50
CA ASP A 272 26.06 4.94 -4.14
C ASP A 272 24.69 5.54 -3.79
N GLU A 273 24.06 6.27 -4.72
CA GLU A 273 22.81 7.02 -4.49
C GLU A 273 21.62 6.45 -5.30
N GLY A 274 21.86 5.46 -6.17
CA GLY A 274 20.81 4.77 -6.93
C GLY A 274 19.96 5.67 -7.82
N ALA A 275 18.64 5.52 -7.72
CA ALA A 275 17.69 6.34 -8.46
C ALA A 275 17.83 7.85 -8.14
N MET A 276 18.21 8.20 -6.93
CA MET A 276 18.31 9.60 -6.50
C MET A 276 19.44 10.37 -7.20
N ALA A 277 20.51 9.69 -7.61
CA ALA A 277 21.54 10.30 -8.46
C ALA A 277 20.96 10.78 -9.80
N VAL A 278 20.00 10.04 -10.37
CA VAL A 278 19.34 10.39 -11.63
C VAL A 278 18.28 11.46 -11.40
N ILE A 279 17.43 11.28 -10.39
CA ILE A 279 16.35 12.22 -10.06
C ILE A 279 16.90 13.59 -9.66
N SER A 280 18.02 13.67 -8.94
CA SER A 280 18.61 14.96 -8.55
C SER A 280 19.07 15.81 -9.76
N VAL A 281 19.59 15.17 -10.80
CA VAL A 281 19.98 15.85 -12.05
C VAL A 281 18.75 16.29 -12.84
N LEU A 282 17.69 15.48 -12.85
CA LEU A 282 16.43 15.85 -13.49
C LEU A 282 15.71 16.97 -12.73
N ASP A 283 15.70 16.93 -11.38
CA ASP A 283 15.10 17.95 -10.52
C ASP A 283 15.76 19.32 -10.78
N LYS A 284 17.09 19.38 -10.88
CA LYS A 284 17.82 20.61 -11.24
C LYS A 284 17.38 21.21 -12.57
N ARG A 285 16.90 20.39 -13.51
CA ARG A 285 16.53 20.82 -14.86
C ARG A 285 15.04 21.12 -15.02
N PHE A 286 14.18 20.32 -14.38
CA PHE A 286 12.74 20.32 -14.66
C PHE A 286 11.88 20.74 -13.45
N ARG A 287 12.35 20.57 -12.21
CA ARG A 287 11.68 21.07 -11.00
C ARG A 287 11.96 22.58 -10.80
N THR A 288 11.55 23.35 -11.80
CA THR A 288 11.71 24.81 -11.82
C THR A 288 10.61 25.49 -11.00
N SER A 289 10.86 26.72 -10.55
CA SER A 289 9.83 27.53 -9.90
C SER A 289 8.61 27.77 -10.80
N LEU A 290 8.79 27.79 -12.12
CA LEU A 290 7.71 27.87 -13.09
C LEU A 290 6.85 26.61 -13.09
N ALA A 291 7.46 25.42 -13.07
CA ALA A 291 6.73 24.15 -13.02
C ALA A 291 5.92 24.01 -11.72
N LEU A 292 6.48 24.44 -10.58
CA LEU A 292 5.78 24.46 -9.31
C LEU A 292 4.58 25.42 -9.34
N LYS A 293 4.75 26.64 -9.86
CA LYS A 293 3.65 27.59 -10.05
C LYS A 293 2.58 27.10 -11.01
N ALA A 294 2.98 26.39 -12.06
CA ALA A 294 2.05 25.78 -13.01
C ALA A 294 1.22 24.67 -12.34
N LEU A 295 1.84 23.86 -11.47
CA LEU A 295 1.15 22.86 -10.65
C LEU A 295 0.16 23.53 -9.69
N ASP A 296 0.57 24.61 -9.01
CA ASP A 296 -0.32 25.36 -8.12
C ASP A 296 -1.51 25.94 -8.87
N ALA A 297 -1.29 26.56 -10.03
CA ALA A 297 -2.35 27.09 -10.87
C ALA A 297 -3.29 25.99 -11.39
N LYS A 298 -2.74 24.81 -11.73
CA LYS A 298 -3.54 23.64 -12.14
C LYS A 298 -4.39 23.11 -10.99
N PHE A 299 -3.85 23.11 -9.77
CA PHE A 299 -4.57 22.67 -8.56
C PHE A 299 -5.67 23.65 -8.17
N ASP A 300 -5.37 24.95 -8.09
CA ASP A 300 -6.34 25.99 -7.76
C ASP A 300 -7.41 26.15 -8.86
N GLY A 301 -7.05 25.82 -10.10
CA GLY A 301 -7.93 25.84 -11.27
C GLY A 301 -8.66 24.53 -11.54
N LEU A 302 -8.55 23.52 -10.68
CA LEU A 302 -9.21 22.23 -10.88
C LEU A 302 -10.70 22.35 -10.52
N HIS A 303 -11.56 22.01 -11.47
CA HIS A 303 -13.00 22.07 -11.32
C HIS A 303 -13.67 20.80 -11.85
N GLN A 304 -14.83 20.49 -11.28
CA GLN A 304 -15.73 19.45 -11.79
C GLN A 304 -16.19 19.82 -13.20
N GLY A 305 -15.99 18.90 -14.14
CA GLY A 305 -16.40 19.04 -15.53
C GLY A 305 -17.92 18.99 -15.69
N GLN A 306 -18.41 19.43 -16.85
CA GLN A 306 -19.83 19.34 -17.16
C GLN A 306 -20.26 17.87 -17.28
N GLY A 307 -21.25 17.45 -16.48
CA GLY A 307 -21.73 16.06 -16.45
C GLY A 307 -20.77 15.07 -15.78
N GLU A 308 -19.69 15.55 -15.16
CA GLU A 308 -18.77 14.73 -14.39
C GLU A 308 -19.36 14.40 -13.01
N SER A 309 -19.33 13.12 -12.62
CA SER A 309 -19.74 12.67 -11.27
C SER A 309 -18.81 13.22 -10.18
N VAL A 310 -19.28 13.25 -8.93
CA VAL A 310 -18.47 13.71 -7.80
C VAL A 310 -17.26 12.77 -7.58
N LEU A 311 -17.43 11.46 -7.79
CA LEU A 311 -16.39 10.44 -7.72
C LEU A 311 -15.29 10.67 -8.75
N GLN A 312 -15.65 10.93 -10.01
CA GLN A 312 -14.66 11.21 -11.06
C GLN A 312 -13.88 12.49 -10.77
N TYR A 313 -14.58 13.54 -10.32
CA TYR A 313 -13.94 14.76 -9.88
C TYR A 313 -13.00 14.53 -8.68
N SER A 314 -13.42 13.73 -7.70
CA SER A 314 -12.62 13.46 -6.50
C SER A 314 -11.36 12.67 -6.81
N ILE A 315 -11.41 11.70 -7.71
CA ILE A 315 -10.22 10.96 -8.15
C ILE A 315 -9.20 11.93 -8.76
N LYS A 316 -9.61 12.80 -9.69
CA LYS A 316 -8.70 13.79 -10.29
C LYS A 316 -8.13 14.76 -9.26
N PHE A 317 -8.95 15.15 -8.28
CA PHE A 317 -8.51 16.04 -7.21
C PHE A 317 -7.49 15.36 -6.30
N GLU A 318 -7.71 14.11 -5.91
CA GLU A 318 -6.80 13.31 -5.09
C GLU A 318 -5.46 13.08 -5.79
N GLU A 319 -5.48 12.73 -7.09
CA GLU A 319 -4.26 12.59 -7.88
C GLU A 319 -3.43 13.88 -7.89
N LEU A 320 -4.07 15.03 -8.09
CA LEU A 320 -3.37 16.31 -8.16
C LEU A 320 -2.90 16.79 -6.78
N LEU A 321 -3.69 16.53 -5.73
CA LEU A 321 -3.32 16.78 -4.33
C LEU A 321 -2.08 15.97 -3.94
N HIS A 322 -2.07 14.69 -4.31
CA HIS A 322 -0.96 13.79 -4.04
C HIS A 322 0.34 14.25 -4.72
N ILE A 323 0.26 14.68 -5.99
CA ILE A 323 1.41 15.25 -6.70
C ILE A 323 1.93 16.50 -5.98
N LYS A 324 1.03 17.38 -5.51
CA LYS A 324 1.38 18.60 -4.79
C LYS A 324 2.09 18.29 -3.47
N GLN A 325 1.52 17.42 -2.65
CA GLN A 325 2.10 17.02 -1.35
C GLN A 325 3.44 16.30 -1.52
N SER A 326 3.55 15.42 -2.52
CA SER A 326 4.80 14.69 -2.81
C SER A 326 5.90 15.59 -3.40
N THR A 327 5.53 16.71 -4.02
CA THR A 327 6.48 17.69 -4.58
C THR A 327 6.92 18.71 -3.53
N SER A 328 6.08 19.01 -2.55
CA SER A 328 6.36 19.98 -1.47
C SER A 328 5.99 19.38 -0.11
N PRO A 329 6.77 18.41 0.40
CA PRO A 329 6.43 17.69 1.63
C PRO A 329 6.41 18.58 2.87
N ASP A 330 7.13 19.71 2.84
CA ASP A 330 7.14 20.70 3.92
C ASP A 330 5.83 21.51 4.01
N GLU A 331 4.98 21.48 2.98
CA GLU A 331 3.71 22.20 2.89
C GLU A 331 2.52 21.26 3.10
N VAL A 332 2.46 20.60 4.26
CA VAL A 332 1.32 19.74 4.62
C VAL A 332 0.05 20.59 4.75
N LEU A 333 -0.87 20.41 3.81
CA LEU A 333 -2.18 21.06 3.84
C LEU A 333 -3.05 20.42 4.92
N LYS A 334 -3.71 21.25 5.72
CA LYS A 334 -4.74 20.80 6.67
C LYS A 334 -5.98 20.33 5.92
N ASP A 335 -6.68 19.32 6.43
CA ASP A 335 -7.93 18.80 5.83
C ASP A 335 -8.95 19.89 5.54
N SER A 336 -9.15 20.83 6.45
CA SER A 336 -10.06 21.96 6.25
C SER A 336 -9.69 22.84 5.04
N THR A 337 -8.41 22.93 4.71
CA THR A 337 -7.93 23.63 3.51
C THR A 337 -8.17 22.79 2.27
N ILE A 338 -7.90 21.49 2.34
CA ILE A 338 -8.13 20.53 1.25
C ILE A 338 -9.62 20.50 0.89
N ILE A 339 -10.51 20.30 1.88
CA ILE A 339 -11.97 20.32 1.72
C ILE A 339 -12.44 21.65 1.12
N ARG A 340 -11.90 22.79 1.56
CA ARG A 340 -12.25 24.10 0.99
C ARG A 340 -11.86 24.20 -0.49
N CYS A 341 -10.67 23.72 -0.86
CA CYS A 341 -10.23 23.72 -2.25
C CYS A 341 -11.09 22.78 -3.11
N PHE A 342 -11.38 21.59 -2.61
CA PHE A 342 -12.29 20.63 -3.23
C PHE A 342 -13.68 21.23 -3.49
N ASN A 343 -14.28 21.85 -2.46
CA ASN A 343 -15.60 22.47 -2.58
C ASN A 343 -15.64 23.65 -3.56
N ARG A 344 -14.55 24.42 -3.67
CA ARG A 344 -14.45 25.51 -4.65
C ARG A 344 -14.49 25.00 -6.09
N GLY A 345 -13.99 23.79 -6.30
CA GLY A 345 -13.96 23.13 -7.59
C GLY A 345 -15.29 22.49 -8.00
N LEU A 346 -16.21 22.22 -7.07
CA LEU A 346 -17.53 21.68 -7.38
C LEU A 346 -18.33 22.63 -8.30
N ARG A 347 -19.07 22.02 -9.23
CA ARG A 347 -19.89 22.73 -10.22
C ARG A 347 -21.30 22.15 -10.35
N ASP A 348 -21.49 20.90 -9.95
CA ASP A 348 -22.82 20.32 -9.87
C ASP A 348 -23.64 20.93 -8.72
N SER A 349 -24.89 21.29 -9.01
CA SER A 349 -25.75 22.01 -8.05
C SER A 349 -26.16 21.12 -6.87
N ARG A 350 -26.39 19.81 -7.10
CA ARG A 350 -26.67 18.85 -6.02
C ARG A 350 -25.43 18.68 -5.15
N ALA A 351 -24.27 18.49 -5.77
CA ALA A 351 -22.99 18.38 -5.05
C ALA A 351 -22.71 19.60 -4.18
N ILE A 352 -22.86 20.82 -4.71
CA ILE A 352 -22.65 22.06 -3.95
C ILE A 352 -23.58 22.15 -2.74
N LEU A 353 -24.87 21.82 -2.91
CA LEU A 353 -25.83 21.84 -1.81
C LEU A 353 -25.50 20.79 -0.74
N MET A 354 -25.20 19.57 -1.16
CA MET A 354 -24.87 18.47 -0.24
C MET A 354 -23.54 18.70 0.47
N SER A 355 -22.58 19.35 -0.18
CA SER A 355 -21.28 19.69 0.40
C SER A 355 -21.39 20.52 1.68
N ALA A 356 -22.42 21.37 1.77
CA ALA A 356 -22.71 22.18 2.96
C ALA A 356 -23.41 21.39 4.08
N LEU A 357 -24.05 20.26 3.75
CA LEU A 357 -24.80 19.42 4.69
C LEU A 357 -23.96 18.26 5.25
N VAL A 358 -22.95 17.79 4.50
CA VAL A 358 -22.07 16.69 4.91
C VAL A 358 -21.25 17.04 6.14
N ASP A 359 -20.66 18.24 6.18
CA ASP A 359 -19.82 18.68 7.31
C ASP A 359 -20.15 20.11 7.73
N PRO A 360 -21.31 20.31 8.40
CA PRO A 360 -21.75 21.63 8.82
C PRO A 360 -20.82 22.25 9.88
N LEU A 361 -20.11 21.41 10.65
CA LEU A 361 -19.21 21.84 11.72
C LEU A 361 -17.75 22.02 11.25
N LYS A 362 -17.41 21.60 10.02
CA LYS A 362 -16.06 21.67 9.43
C LYS A 362 -15.02 20.91 10.24
N THR A 363 -15.42 19.77 10.78
CA THR A 363 -14.60 18.92 11.66
C THR A 363 -14.17 17.62 11.00
N MET A 364 -14.72 17.26 9.85
CA MET A 364 -14.37 16.02 9.17
C MET A 364 -12.98 16.10 8.54
N ASP A 365 -12.29 14.97 8.50
CA ASP A 365 -11.13 14.81 7.64
C ASP A 365 -11.56 14.73 6.16
N PHE A 366 -10.64 15.00 5.24
CA PHE A 366 -10.97 15.07 3.83
C PHE A 366 -11.49 13.74 3.26
N ILE A 367 -10.99 12.60 3.74
CA ILE A 367 -11.39 11.29 3.23
C ILE A 367 -12.85 11.02 3.61
N THR A 368 -13.19 11.16 4.90
CA THR A 368 -14.56 10.99 5.41
C THR A 368 -15.53 11.96 4.72
N TYR A 369 -15.12 13.21 4.55
CA TYR A 369 -15.91 14.22 3.86
C TYR A 369 -16.24 13.82 2.41
N LYS A 370 -15.19 13.44 1.66
CA LYS A 370 -15.29 13.03 0.26
C LYS A 370 -16.20 11.82 0.11
N ASP A 371 -15.97 10.76 0.89
CA ASP A 371 -16.72 9.51 0.78
C ASP A 371 -18.21 9.74 1.09
N SER A 372 -18.51 10.57 2.11
CA SER A 372 -19.88 10.97 2.45
C SER A 372 -20.54 11.75 1.32
N LEU A 373 -19.82 12.71 0.72
CA LEU A 373 -20.37 13.50 -0.38
C LEU A 373 -20.64 12.65 -1.61
N VAL A 374 -19.71 11.76 -1.98
CA VAL A 374 -19.87 10.84 -3.11
C VAL A 374 -21.06 9.92 -2.87
N SER A 375 -21.19 9.33 -1.68
CA SER A 375 -22.32 8.45 -1.33
C SER A 375 -23.68 9.14 -1.50
N ILE A 376 -23.79 10.42 -1.10
CA ILE A 376 -25.04 11.18 -1.21
C ILE A 376 -25.31 11.65 -2.64
N CYS A 377 -24.28 11.94 -3.43
CA CYS A 377 -24.42 12.59 -4.73
C CYS A 377 -24.51 11.62 -5.90
N ASP A 378 -23.75 10.53 -5.86
CA ASP A 378 -23.53 9.69 -7.04
C ASP A 378 -24.34 8.38 -7.02
N ASP A 379 -25.31 8.23 -6.11
CA ASP A 379 -26.16 7.03 -5.95
C ASP A 379 -25.34 5.75 -6.22
N ILE A 380 -24.28 5.53 -5.42
CA ILE A 380 -23.48 4.32 -5.53
C ILE A 380 -24.40 3.14 -5.18
N PRO A 381 -24.69 2.23 -6.12
CA PRO A 381 -25.59 1.11 -5.89
C PRO A 381 -25.06 0.10 -4.88
#